data_AF-A0A562ZFG2-F1
#
_entry.id   AF-A0A562ZFG2-F1
#
_cell.length_a   1.000
_cell.length_b   1.000
_cell.length_c   1.000
_cell.angle_alpha   90.00
_cell.angle_beta   90.00
_cell.angle_gamma   90.00
#
_symmetry.space_group_name_H-M   'P 1'
#
loop_
_entity.id
_entity.type
_entity.pdbx_description
1 polymer ?
#
loop_
_entity_poly.entity_id
_entity_poly.type
_entity_poly.pdbx_seq_one_letter_code
_entity_poly.pdbx_strand_id
1 'polypeptide(L)'
;MDSQTMLKVAVVLFALTGAGGLLLAGIRFSSKRQPPASLAMLHGMLAGSGMTLVIYAGIAAGMPNGAWAGLILLGIAAVGGVVLNLAYHWRNKELPAPLILIHAPVAVIGLVLLTVSVWK
;
A
#
# COMPACT_ATOMS: atom_id res chain seq x y z
N MET A 1 4.61 1.21 -22.30
CA MET A 1 4.43 2.42 -21.46
C MET A 1 5.81 2.94 -21.13
N ASP A 2 6.01 4.25 -21.19
CA ASP A 2 7.20 4.89 -20.64
C ASP A 2 7.19 4.87 -19.10
N SER A 3 8.34 5.18 -18.48
CA SER A 3 8.51 5.15 -17.01
C SER A 3 7.64 6.15 -16.27
N GLN A 4 7.43 7.33 -16.82
CA GLN A 4 6.57 8.37 -16.23
C GLN A 4 5.12 7.89 -16.16
N THR A 5 4.62 7.31 -17.25
CA THR A 5 3.27 6.72 -17.30
C THR A 5 3.13 5.57 -16.29
N MET A 6 4.14 4.70 -16.15
CA MET A 6 4.12 3.62 -15.15
C MET A 6 4.04 4.14 -13.71
N LEU A 7 4.84 5.16 -13.37
CA LEU A 7 4.83 5.75 -12.03
C LEU A 7 3.50 6.43 -11.71
N LYS A 8 2.90 7.15 -12.67
CA LYS A 8 1.57 7.76 -12.49
C LYS A 8 0.48 6.72 -12.26
N VAL A 9 0.48 5.64 -13.04
CA VAL A 9 -0.45 4.53 -12.84
C VAL A 9 -0.24 3.88 -11.47
N ALA A 10 1.01 3.68 -11.05
CA ALA A 10 1.30 3.15 -9.73
C ALA A 10 0.76 4.03 -8.60
N VAL A 11 0.87 5.36 -8.71
CA VAL A 11 0.29 6.30 -7.74
C VAL A 11 -1.23 6.16 -7.69
N VAL A 12 -1.91 6.03 -8.83
CA VAL A 12 -3.36 5.79 -8.86
C VAL A 12 -3.71 4.46 -8.17
N LEU A 13 -2.98 3.38 -8.45
CA LEU A 13 -3.19 2.10 -7.78
C LEU A 13 -2.96 2.17 -6.27
N PHE A 14 -1.93 2.88 -5.81
CA PHE A 14 -1.69 3.09 -4.39
C PHE A 14 -2.74 4.01 -3.74
N ALA A 15 -3.28 4.99 -4.45
CA ALA A 15 -4.38 5.81 -3.94
C ALA A 15 -5.64 4.96 -3.73
N LEU A 16 -5.98 4.09 -4.69
CA LEU A 16 -7.08 3.12 -4.55
C LEU A 16 -6.80 2.11 -3.42
N THR A 17 -5.56 1.65 -3.30
CA THR A 17 -5.10 0.79 -2.20
C THR A 17 -5.32 1.49 -0.86
N GLY A 18 -4.89 2.75 -0.73
CA GLY A 18 -5.06 3.56 0.49
C GLY A 18 -6.53 3.72 0.86
N ALA A 19 -7.39 4.03 -0.12
CA ALA A 19 -8.84 4.10 0.11
C ALA A 19 -9.41 2.76 0.61
N GLY A 20 -9.01 1.64 0.00
CA GLY A 20 -9.37 0.30 0.47
C GLY A 20 -8.85 0.01 1.88
N GLY A 21 -7.63 0.45 2.21
CA GLY A 21 -7.04 0.30 3.54
C GLY A 21 -7.79 1.08 4.62
N LEU A 22 -8.19 2.32 4.31
CA LEU A 22 -9.02 3.13 5.20
C LEU A 22 -10.40 2.49 5.43
N LEU A 23 -11.01 1.92 4.40
CA LEU A 23 -12.27 1.18 4.53
C LEU A 23 -12.11 -0.05 5.43
N LEU A 24 -11.06 -0.86 5.22
CA LEU A 24 -10.76 -2.04 6.05
C LEU A 24 -10.52 -1.66 7.52
N ALA A 25 -9.73 -0.61 7.77
CA ALA A 25 -9.49 -0.07 9.09
C ALA A 25 -10.78 0.44 9.73
N GLY A 26 -11.60 1.18 8.98
CA GLY A 26 -12.91 1.66 9.41
C GLY A 26 -13.82 0.51 9.85
N ILE A 27 -13.91 -0.58 9.08
CA ILE A 27 -14.70 -1.76 9.45
C ILE A 27 -14.16 -2.38 10.76
N ARG A 28 -12.84 -2.54 10.87
CA ARG A 28 -12.18 -3.11 12.05
C ARG A 28 -12.38 -2.30 13.33
N PHE A 29 -12.46 -0.97 13.23
CA PHE A 29 -12.62 -0.08 14.38
C PHE A 29 -14.07 0.30 14.69
N SER A 30 -14.98 0.24 13.70
CA SER A 30 -16.41 0.49 13.89
C SER A 30 -17.19 -0.75 14.31
N SER A 31 -16.67 -1.95 14.03
CA SER A 31 -17.33 -3.21 14.33
C SER A 31 -16.37 -4.20 14.99
N LYS A 32 -16.91 -5.14 15.77
CA LYS A 32 -16.17 -6.34 16.18
C LYS A 32 -15.99 -7.35 15.03
N ARG A 33 -16.56 -7.08 13.85
CA ARG A 33 -16.45 -7.94 12.68
C ARG A 33 -15.08 -7.81 12.03
N GLN A 34 -14.57 -8.94 11.53
CA GLN A 34 -13.40 -8.92 10.67
C GLN A 34 -13.75 -8.30 9.32
N PRO A 35 -12.80 -7.58 8.70
CA PRO A 35 -13.02 -7.06 7.35
C PRO A 35 -13.30 -8.18 6.34
N PRO A 36 -14.07 -7.95 5.27
CA PRO A 36 -14.32 -8.96 4.25
C PRO A 36 -13.01 -9.41 3.57
N ALA A 37 -12.80 -10.73 3.48
CA ALA A 37 -11.58 -11.29 2.90
C ALA A 37 -11.36 -10.87 1.44
N SER A 38 -12.42 -10.78 0.64
CA SER A 38 -12.35 -10.31 -0.75
C SER A 38 -11.82 -8.88 -0.85
N LEU A 39 -12.23 -7.99 0.06
CA LEU A 39 -11.76 -6.61 0.11
C LEU A 39 -10.30 -6.53 0.58
N ALA A 40 -9.92 -7.35 1.56
CA ALA A 40 -8.53 -7.45 2.01
C ALA A 40 -7.61 -7.98 0.89
N MET A 41 -8.04 -8.98 0.13
CA MET A 41 -7.29 -9.49 -1.03
C MET A 41 -7.19 -8.44 -2.14
N LEU A 42 -8.29 -7.75 -2.48
CA LEU A 42 -8.28 -6.70 -3.49
C LEU A 42 -7.32 -5.58 -3.11
N HIS A 43 -7.34 -5.12 -1.85
CA HIS A 43 -6.39 -4.16 -1.32
C HIS A 43 -4.94 -4.62 -1.51
N GLY A 44 -4.62 -5.86 -1.10
CA GLY A 44 -3.29 -6.44 -1.27
C GLY A 44 -2.86 -6.58 -2.74
N MET A 45 -3.79 -6.94 -3.63
CA MET A 45 -3.54 -7.06 -5.07
C MET A 45 -3.24 -5.70 -5.72
N LEU A 46 -3.99 -4.66 -5.37
CA LEU A 46 -3.73 -3.30 -5.85
C LEU A 46 -2.39 -2.78 -5.33
N ALA A 47 -2.08 -3.03 -4.05
CA ALA A 47 -0.80 -2.68 -3.45
C ALA A 47 0.36 -3.38 -4.17
N GLY A 48 0.25 -4.69 -4.39
CA GLY A 48 1.24 -5.49 -5.11
C GLY A 48 1.44 -5.00 -6.54
N SER A 49 0.36 -4.68 -7.23
CA SER A 49 0.40 -4.18 -8.62
C SER A 49 1.09 -2.82 -8.71
N GLY A 50 0.76 -1.87 -7.82
CA GLY A 50 1.46 -0.59 -7.71
C GLY A 50 2.94 -0.76 -7.40
N MET A 51 3.27 -1.67 -6.47
CA MET A 51 4.64 -1.97 -6.06
C MET A 51 5.46 -2.52 -7.22
N THR A 52 4.92 -3.49 -7.96
CA THR A 52 5.57 -4.06 -9.14
C THR A 52 5.87 -2.99 -10.19
N LEU A 53 4.93 -2.08 -10.46
CA LEU A 53 5.14 -1.00 -11.43
C LEU A 53 6.24 -0.03 -11.00
N VAL A 54 6.26 0.41 -9.72
CA VAL A 54 7.30 1.34 -9.24
C VAL A 54 8.68 0.70 -9.30
N ILE A 55 8.81 -0.54 -8.82
CA ILE A 55 10.08 -1.27 -8.86
C ILE A 55 10.57 -1.42 -10.30
N TYR A 56 9.68 -1.88 -11.20
CA TYR A 56 10.03 -2.07 -12.60
C TYR A 56 10.45 -0.76 -13.28
N ALA A 57 9.72 0.33 -13.07
CA ALA A 57 10.08 1.65 -13.59
C ALA A 57 11.45 2.12 -13.08
N GLY A 58 11.73 1.91 -11.79
CA GLY A 58 13.01 2.24 -11.16
C GLY A 58 14.20 1.49 -11.74
N ILE A 59 14.04 0.18 -11.98
CA ILE A 59 15.10 -0.66 -12.54
C ILE A 59 15.28 -0.37 -14.03
N ALA A 60 14.19 -0.22 -14.79
CA ALA A 60 14.24 -0.12 -16.25
C ALA A 60 14.71 1.25 -16.75
N ALA A 61 14.38 2.34 -16.04
CA ALA A 61 14.62 3.71 -16.51
C ALA A 61 15.14 4.67 -15.43
N GLY A 62 15.26 4.22 -14.19
CA GLY A 62 15.51 5.10 -13.04
C GLY A 62 14.27 5.88 -12.61
N MET A 63 14.34 6.46 -11.41
CA MET A 63 13.31 7.36 -10.87
C MET A 63 13.94 8.46 -10.00
N PRO A 64 13.27 9.59 -9.78
CA PRO A 64 13.77 10.67 -8.92
C PRO A 64 14.10 10.19 -7.50
N ASN A 65 15.09 10.81 -6.85
CA ASN A 65 15.54 10.41 -5.49
C ASN A 65 14.40 10.34 -4.46
N GLY A 66 13.43 11.26 -4.53
CA GLY A 66 12.28 11.25 -3.62
C GLY A 66 11.34 10.04 -3.84
N ALA A 67 11.27 9.51 -5.06
CA ALA A 67 10.45 8.34 -5.37
C ALA A 67 11.02 7.05 -4.76
N TRP A 68 12.36 6.96 -4.65
CA TRP A 68 13.01 5.86 -3.92
C TRP A 68 12.65 5.84 -2.43
N ALA A 69 12.62 7.00 -1.79
CA ALA A 69 12.17 7.09 -0.39
C ALA A 69 10.71 6.65 -0.24
N GLY A 70 9.84 7.06 -1.16
CA GLY A 70 8.45 6.60 -1.23
C GLY A 70 8.34 5.08 -1.38
N LEU A 71 9.12 4.48 -2.29
CA LEU A 71 9.17 3.04 -2.51
C LEU A 71 9.58 2.26 -1.25
N ILE A 72 10.60 2.74 -0.53
CA ILE A 72 11.06 2.10 0.71
C ILE A 72 9.93 2.09 1.76
N LEU A 73 9.27 3.23 1.98
CA LEU A 73 8.16 3.31 2.93
C LEU A 73 6.97 2.44 2.51
N LEU A 74 6.61 2.44 1.23
CA LEU A 74 5.56 1.57 0.69
C LEU A 74 5.95 0.09 0.83
N GLY A 75 7.22 -0.26 0.74
CA GLY A 75 7.72 -1.61 1.01
C GLY A 75 7.59 -2.02 2.47
N ILE A 76 7.95 -1.13 3.41
CA ILE A 76 7.74 -1.37 4.84
C ILE A 76 6.25 -1.53 5.14
N ALA A 77 5.40 -0.68 4.55
CA ALA A 77 3.95 -0.81 4.66
C ALA A 77 3.46 -2.15 4.08
N ALA A 78 3.92 -2.54 2.89
CA ALA A 78 3.54 -3.80 2.25
C ALA A 78 3.89 -5.01 3.14
N VAL A 79 5.06 -5.03 3.77
CA VAL A 79 5.41 -6.07 4.75
C VAL A 79 4.41 -6.07 5.91
N GLY A 80 4.12 -4.90 6.50
CA GLY A 80 3.10 -4.77 7.54
C GLY A 80 1.72 -5.32 7.11
N GLY A 81 1.28 -4.99 5.90
CA GLY A 81 0.04 -5.48 5.31
C GLY A 81 0.04 -7.00 5.08
N VAL A 82 1.15 -7.57 4.62
CA VAL A 82 1.32 -9.02 4.46
C VAL A 82 1.23 -9.74 5.80
N VAL A 83 1.86 -9.24 6.87
CA VAL A 83 1.71 -9.90 8.18
C VAL A 83 0.30 -9.69 8.75
N LEU A 84 -0.32 -8.50 8.63
CA LEU A 84 -1.73 -8.30 9.00
C LEU A 84 -2.64 -9.32 8.31
N ASN A 85 -2.42 -9.58 7.02
CA ASN A 85 -3.23 -10.48 6.25
C ASN A 85 -2.94 -11.96 6.56
N LEU A 86 -1.69 -12.41 6.41
CA LEU A 86 -1.34 -13.84 6.48
C LEU A 86 -1.16 -14.37 7.90
N ALA A 87 -0.67 -13.54 8.83
CA ALA A 87 -0.46 -13.98 10.21
C ALA A 87 -1.73 -13.83 11.07
N TYR A 88 -2.62 -12.90 10.72
CA TYR A 88 -3.83 -12.61 11.48
C TYR A 88 -5.12 -12.90 10.70
N HIS A 89 -5.43 -12.11 9.66
CA HIS A 89 -6.73 -12.19 8.98
C HIS A 89 -7.05 -13.58 8.41
N TRP A 90 -6.10 -14.16 7.66
CA TRP A 90 -6.23 -15.49 7.06
C TRP A 90 -6.38 -16.62 8.09
N ARG A 91 -5.87 -16.39 9.31
CA ARG A 91 -5.95 -17.34 10.42
C ARG A 91 -7.14 -17.05 11.34
N ASN A 92 -8.08 -16.20 10.92
CA ASN A 92 -9.21 -15.73 11.70
C ASN A 92 -8.82 -15.13 13.06
N LYS A 93 -7.60 -14.60 13.21
CA LYS A 93 -7.18 -13.90 14.44
C LYS A 93 -7.57 -12.43 14.38
N GLU A 94 -7.75 -11.84 15.55
CA GLU A 94 -7.99 -10.41 15.65
C GLU A 94 -6.82 -9.62 15.09
N LEU A 95 -7.12 -8.62 14.24
CA LEU A 95 -6.11 -7.73 13.70
C LEU A 95 -5.56 -6.84 14.82
N PRO A 96 -4.23 -6.81 15.04
CA PRO A 96 -3.61 -6.01 16.09
C PRO A 96 -3.68 -4.52 15.75
N ALA A 97 -4.39 -3.74 16.58
CA ALA A 97 -4.57 -2.31 16.39
C ALA A 97 -3.24 -1.52 16.28
N PRO A 98 -2.18 -1.79 17.08
CA PRO A 98 -0.92 -1.07 16.95
C PRO A 98 -0.28 -1.21 15.57
N LEU A 99 -0.37 -2.40 14.97
CA LEU A 99 0.22 -2.64 13.64
C LEU A 99 -0.55 -1.89 12.55
N ILE A 100 -1.88 -1.82 12.64
CA ILE A 100 -2.70 -1.00 11.71
C ILE A 100 -2.32 0.49 11.85
N LEU A 101 -2.17 0.97 13.08
CA LEU A 101 -1.82 2.37 13.39
C LEU A 101 -0.40 2.76 12.94
N ILE A 102 0.50 1.80 12.77
CA ILE A 102 1.84 2.04 12.19
C ILE A 102 1.79 1.89 10.66
N HIS A 103 1.15 0.82 10.18
CA HIS A 103 1.07 0.50 8.76
C HIS A 103 0.42 1.63 7.94
N ALA A 104 -0.72 2.16 8.39
CA ALA A 104 -1.47 3.15 7.62
C ALA A 104 -0.70 4.47 7.44
N PRO A 105 -0.13 5.11 8.49
CA PRO A 105 0.68 6.32 8.31
C PRO A 105 1.92 6.09 7.45
N VAL A 106 2.63 4.96 7.62
CA VAL A 106 3.80 4.63 6.79
C VAL A 106 3.41 4.52 5.31
N ALA A 107 2.28 3.88 5.01
CA ALA A 107 1.75 3.80 3.64
C ALA A 107 1.39 5.19 3.08
N VAL A 108 0.71 6.03 3.88
CA VAL A 108 0.30 7.38 3.46
C VAL A 108 1.52 8.26 3.17
N ILE A 109 2.52 8.26 4.05
CA ILE A 109 3.76 9.04 3.83
C ILE A 109 4.48 8.55 2.58
N GLY A 110 4.60 7.24 2.40
CA GLY A 110 5.19 6.64 1.19
C GLY A 110 4.48 7.06 -0.10
N LEU A 111 3.14 7.03 -0.09
CA LEU A 111 2.32 7.48 -1.22
C LEU A 111 2.49 8.98 -1.50
N VAL A 112 2.52 9.83 -0.47
CA VAL A 112 2.72 11.27 -0.63
C VAL A 112 4.09 11.56 -1.24
N LEU A 113 5.16 10.92 -0.73
CA LEU A 113 6.51 11.09 -1.29
C LEU A 113 6.59 10.64 -2.74
N LEU A 114 5.99 9.50 -3.08
CA LEU A 114 5.94 9.02 -4.45
C LEU A 114 5.18 10.01 -5.34
N THR A 115 4.00 10.46 -4.94
CA THR A 115 3.17 11.41 -5.68
C THR A 115 3.90 12.73 -5.93
N VAL A 116 4.45 13.34 -4.88
CA VAL A 116 5.19 14.60 -5.01
C VAL A 116 6.41 14.43 -5.91
N SER A 117 7.07 13.27 -5.90
CA SER A 117 8.25 13.03 -6.74
C SER A 117 7.94 12.77 -8.21
N VAL A 118 6.75 12.24 -8.51
CA VAL A 118 6.31 11.92 -9.87
C VAL A 118 5.76 13.14 -10.61
N TRP A 119 5.19 14.10 -9.89
CA TRP A 119 4.61 15.33 -10.45
C TRP A 119 5.42 16.60 -10.19
N LYS A 120 6.63 16.47 -9.64
CA LYS A 120 7.64 17.52 -9.67
C LYS A 120 8.30 17.60 -11.04
#